data_AF-A0A519K591-F1
#
_entry.id   AF-A0A519K591-F1
#
_cell.length_a   1.000
_cell.length_b   1.000
_cell.length_c   1.000
_cell.angle_alpha   90.00
_cell.angle_beta   90.00
_cell.angle_gamma   90.00
#
_symmetry.space_group_name_H-M   'P 1'
#
loop_
_entity.id
_entity.type
_entity.pdbx_description
1 polymer ?
#
loop_
_entity_poly.entity_id
_entity_poly.type
_entity_poly.pdbx_seq_one_letter_code
_entity_poly.pdbx_strand_id
1 'polypeptide(L)' 'MFSSAESQNQIIYKTLKQFWGFDQFRSSQEQIILSVINGKDTLALLPTGGGKSLCYQLPAIILEGTCLVISPLL' A
#
# COMPACT_ATOMS: atom_id res chain seq x y z
N MET A 1 14.37 3.02 4.31
CA MET A 1 15.09 1.73 4.10
C MET A 1 14.63 0.73 5.18
N PHE A 2 14.16 -0.48 4.83
CA PHE A 2 13.70 -1.46 5.83
C PHE A 2 14.83 -1.86 6.78
N SER A 3 14.61 -1.76 8.10
CA SER A 3 15.63 -2.15 9.08
C SER A 3 15.90 -3.65 9.00
N SER A 4 17.11 -4.09 9.36
CA SER A 4 17.48 -5.50 9.39
C SER A 4 16.65 -6.36 10.36
N ALA A 5 15.87 -5.74 11.24
CA ALA A 5 15.07 -6.43 12.26
C ALA A 5 13.63 -6.74 11.83
N GLU A 6 13.07 -6.03 10.83
CA GLU A 6 11.64 -6.09 10.55
C GLU A 6 11.35 -6.41 9.07
N SER A 7 10.55 -7.45 8.84
CA SER A 7 10.24 -7.89 7.47
C SER A 7 9.24 -6.94 6.79
N GLN A 8 9.31 -6.82 5.47
CA GLN A 8 8.36 -6.03 4.68
C GLN A 8 6.90 -6.36 5.02
N ASN A 9 6.58 -7.66 5.17
CA ASN A 9 5.24 -8.11 5.54
C ASN A 9 4.81 -7.59 6.91
N GLN A 10 5.68 -7.65 7.92
CA GLN A 10 5.34 -7.11 9.25
C GLN A 10 5.03 -5.61 9.18
N ILE A 11 5.79 -4.86 8.38
CA ILE A 11 5.63 -3.41 8.25
C ILE A 11 4.30 -3.07 7.57
N ILE A 12 3.93 -3.74 6.47
CA ILE A 12 2.66 -3.44 5.80
C ILE A 12 1.45 -3.80 6.65
N TYR A 13 1.50 -4.90 7.42
CA TYR A 13 0.40 -5.30 8.31
C TYR A 13 0.30 -4.40 9.55
N LYS A 14 1.43 -3.99 10.16
CA LYS A 14 1.43 -3.00 11.25
C LYS A 14 0.88 -1.65 10.78
N THR A 15 1.31 -1.19 9.60
CA THR A 15 0.83 0.07 9.01
C THR A 15 -0.67 0.00 8.71
N LEU A 16 -1.13 -1.12 8.14
CA LEU A 16 -2.56 -1.38 7.92
C LEU A 16 -3.35 -1.24 9.22
N LYS A 17 -2.90 -1.92 10.28
CA LYS A 17 -3.58 -1.90 11.57
C LYS A 17 -3.57 -0.50 12.21
N GLN A 18 -2.43 0.19 12.16
CA GLN A 18 -2.24 1.50 12.79
C GLN A 18 -3.12 2.58 12.17
N PHE A 19 -3.21 2.63 10.84
CA PHE A 19 -3.89 3.74 10.13
C PHE A 19 -5.32 3.41 9.70
N TRP A 20 -5.65 2.13 9.47
CA TRP A 20 -6.98 1.70 9.03
C TRP A 20 -7.71 0.78 10.01
N GLY A 21 -7.03 0.24 11.03
CA GLY A 21 -7.65 -0.66 12.02
C GLY A 21 -7.91 -2.07 11.52
N PHE A 22 -7.58 -2.39 10.26
CA PHE A 22 -7.81 -3.71 9.66
C PHE A 22 -6.72 -4.72 10.05
N ASP A 23 -7.14 -5.97 10.23
CA ASP A 23 -6.22 -7.08 10.54
C ASP A 23 -5.70 -7.80 9.28
N GLN A 24 -6.40 -7.63 8.15
CA GLN A 24 -6.08 -8.32 6.90
C GLN A 24 -6.36 -7.43 5.68
N PHE A 25 -5.58 -7.64 4.63
CA PHE A 25 -5.84 -7.09 3.32
C PHE A 25 -7.00 -7.80 2.63
N ARG A 26 -7.71 -7.08 1.76
CA ARG A 26 -8.60 -7.70 0.78
C ARG A 26 -7.78 -8.34 -0.34
N SER A 27 -8.43 -9.20 -1.12
CA SER A 27 -7.82 -9.90 -2.25
C SER A 27 -6.98 -8.97 -3.13
N SER A 28 -5.77 -9.41 -3.46
CA SER A 28 -4.78 -8.75 -4.31
C SER A 28 -4.14 -7.46 -3.77
N GLN A 29 -4.69 -6.81 -2.72
CA GLN A 29 -4.11 -5.57 -2.18
C GLN A 29 -2.67 -5.76 -1.70
N GLU A 30 -2.41 -6.83 -0.94
CA GLU A 30 -1.06 -7.15 -0.45
C GLU A 30 -0.04 -7.26 -1.59
N GLN A 31 -0.39 -7.99 -2.65
CA GLN A 31 0.48 -8.18 -3.81
C GLN A 31 0.75 -6.87 -4.56
N ILE A 32 -0.27 -6.02 -4.73
CA ILE A 32 -0.12 -4.70 -5.37
C ILE A 32 0.79 -3.80 -4.53
N ILE A 33 0.54 -3.73 -3.22
CA ILE A 33 1.33 -2.93 -2.27
C ILE A 33 2.79 -3.36 -2.28
N LEU A 34 3.05 -4.67 -2.21
CA LEU A 34 4.42 -5.21 -2.27
C LEU A 34 5.08 -4.92 -3.63
N SER A 35 4.33 -4.94 -4.73
CA SER A 35 4.86 -4.56 -6.04
C SER A 35 5.34 -3.09 -6.06
N VAL A 36 4.51 -2.18 -5.55
CA VAL A 36 4.83 -0.74 -5.45
C VAL A 36 6.01 -0.48 -4.50
N ILE A 37 6.00 -1.09 -3.31
CA ILE A 37 7.07 -0.95 -2.31
C ILE A 37 8.43 -1.46 -2.84
N ASN A 38 8.42 -2.48 -3.70
CA ASN A 38 9.62 -3.00 -4.35
C ASN A 38 10.02 -2.20 -5.61
N GLY A 39 9.45 -1.01 -5.82
CA GLY A 39 9.83 -0.10 -6.90
C GLY A 39 9.42 -0.57 -8.29
N LYS A 40 8.38 -1.40 -8.41
CA LYS A 40 7.89 -1.89 -9.70
C LYS A 40 6.77 -1.01 -10.24
N ASP A 41 6.83 -0.69 -11.53
CA ASP A 41 5.69 -0.16 -12.27
C ASP A 41 4.53 -1.16 -12.22
N THR A 42 3.39 -0.72 -11.69
CA THR A 42 2.29 -1.60 -11.31
C THR A 42 0.97 -1.11 -11.89
N LEU A 43 0.36 -1.92 -12.76
CA LEU A 43 -1.03 -1.72 -13.19
C LEU A 43 -1.96 -2.53 -12.27
N ALA A 44 -2.77 -1.84 -11.48
CA ALA A 44 -3.73 -2.47 -10.57
C ALA A 44 -5.17 -2.34 -11.07
N LEU A 45 -5.82 -3.49 -11.30
CA LEU A 45 -7.23 -3.56 -11.72
C LEU A 45 -8.09 -4.05 -10.55
N LEU A 46 -8.94 -3.18 -10.00
CA LEU A 46 -9.87 -3.55 -8.94
C LEU A 46 -11.24 -2.90 -9.19
N PRO A 47 -12.34 -3.57 -8.81
CA PRO A 47 -13.68 -3.00 -8.91
C PRO A 47 -13.84 -1.76 -8.02
N THR A 48 -14.87 -0.96 -8.29
CA THR A 48 -15.32 0.11 -7.37
C THR A 48 -15.63 -0.50 -6.00
N GLY A 49 -15.23 0.19 -4.92
CA GLY A 49 -15.32 -0.35 -3.57
C GLY A 49 -14.26 -1.41 -3.20
N GLY A 50 -13.44 -1.88 -4.16
CA GLY A 50 -12.37 -2.87 -3.94
C GLY A 50 -11.17 -2.39 -3.11
N GLY A 51 -11.17 -1.12 -2.68
CA GLY A 51 -10.09 -0.57 -1.85
C GLY A 51 -8.82 -0.21 -2.63
N LYS A 52 -8.96 0.28 -3.87
CA LYS A 52 -7.84 0.78 -4.69
C LYS A 52 -7.00 1.83 -3.99
N SER A 53 -7.64 2.72 -3.23
CA SER A 53 -6.95 3.83 -2.57
C SER A 53 -5.90 3.36 -1.57
N LEU A 54 -6.20 2.29 -0.83
CA LEU A 54 -5.25 1.69 0.10
C LEU A 54 -3.94 1.27 -0.60
N CYS A 55 -4.03 0.80 -1.85
CA CYS A 55 -2.90 0.28 -2.60
C CYS A 55 -1.83 1.33 -2.95
N TYR A 56 -2.16 2.63 -2.93
CA TYR A 56 -1.17 3.71 -3.06
C TYR A 56 -0.96 4.50 -1.75
N GLN A 57 -1.99 4.59 -0.89
CA GLN A 57 -1.88 5.30 0.38
C GLN A 57 -0.96 4.60 1.39
N LEU A 58 -1.03 3.27 1.48
CA LEU A 58 -0.19 2.53 2.43
C LEU A 58 1.30 2.59 2.03
N PRO A 59 1.69 2.36 0.75
CA PRO A 59 3.05 2.63 0.31
C PRO A 59 3.50 4.07 0.55
N ALA A 60 2.62 5.06 0.39
CA ALA A 60 2.94 6.47 0.63
C ALA A 60 3.33 6.79 2.08
N ILE A 61 2.86 6.00 3.05
CA ILE A 61 3.24 6.15 4.46
C ILE A 61 4.59 5.49 4.75
N ILE A 62 4.89 4.39 4.06
CA ILE A 62 6.08 3.56 4.32
C ILE A 62 7.32 4.10 3.60
N LEU A 63 7.15 4.57 2.37
CA LEU A 63 8.24 5.04 1.53
C LEU A 63 8.61 6.48 1.88
N GLU A 64 9.90 6.78 1.90
CA GLU A 64 10.40 8.14 2.05
C GLU A 64 10.02 8.98 0.82
N GLY A 65 9.62 10.24 1.04
CA GLY A 65 9.23 11.18 -0.01
C GLY A 65 7.73 11.48 -0.03
N THR A 66 7.25 12.00 -1.15
CA THR A 66 5.85 12.44 -1.33
C THR A 66 5.17 11.60 -2.39
N CYS A 67 4.01 11.02 -2.06
CA CYS A 67 3.15 10.36 -3.04
C CYS A 67 2.34 11.39 -3.84
N LEU A 68 2.50 11.40 -5.16
CA LEU A 68 1.69 12.21 -6.07
C LEU A 68 0.50 11.40 -6.57
N VAL A 69 -0.71 11.84 -6.24
CA VAL A 69 -1.97 11.23 -6.72
C VAL A 69 -2.61 12.19 -7.72
N ILE A 70 -2.87 11.69 -8.94
CA ILE A 70 -3.54 12.43 -10.00
C ILE A 70 -4.97 11.89 -10.11
N SER A 71 -5.95 12.74 -9.79
CA SER A 71 -7.38 12.44 -9.92
C SER A 71 -8.02 13.39 -10.93
N PRO A 72 -8.85 12.91 -11.87
CA PRO A 72 -9.56 13.78 -12.80
C PRO A 72 -10.73 14.55 -12.16
N LEU A 73 -11.10 14.22 -10.92
CA LEU A 73 -12.23 14.81 -10.19
C LEU A 73 -11.75 15.44 -8.88
N LEU A 74 -12.32 16.61 -8.54
CA LEU A 74 -12.08 17.38 -7.31
C LEU A 74 -13.11 17.04 -6.22
#